data_AF-A0A953XYA4-F1
#
_entry.id   AF-A0A953XYA4-F1
#
_cell.length_a   1.000
_cell.length_b   1.000
_cell.length_c   1.000
_cell.angle_alpha   90.00
_cell.angle_beta   90.00
_cell.angle_gamma   90.00
#
_symmetry.space_group_name_H-M   'P 1'
#
loop_
_entity.id
_entity.type
_entity.pdbx_description
1 polymer ?
#
loop_
_entity_poly.entity_id
_entity_poly.type
_entity_poly.pdbx_seq_one_letter_code
_entity_poly.pdbx_strand_id
1 'polypeptide(L)'
;DHPMWERALTFLKRNQNAGEVQDEGWQATDSKGRKIKPAGKDSPDHGGATYAEESSDGMQENEDGTVTFFSYGTMTYNLLRAYLFAGLDKDSVGVKLATGWIQRNYTVERVPGLRNEKDYEKGLYYYYMSMGKTLNLLGEDTIEEPERGLKHDWRSDLVTVLKKHQKEDGSWLNSNSAYQENSPVLCTAYALEALRNTQK
;
A
#
# COMPACT_ATOMS: atom_id res chain seq x y z
N ASP A 1 -17.76 -8.19 -15.99
CA ASP A 1 -18.91 -7.41 -16.51
C ASP A 1 -20.13 -7.36 -15.59
N HIS A 2 -20.02 -7.71 -14.30
CA HIS A 2 -21.14 -7.50 -13.36
C HIS A 2 -21.10 -6.04 -12.86
N PRO A 3 -22.23 -5.30 -12.78
CA PRO A 3 -22.26 -3.88 -12.37
C PRO A 3 -21.64 -3.58 -11.00
N MET A 4 -21.58 -4.58 -10.12
CA MET A 4 -20.86 -4.49 -8.84
C MET A 4 -19.37 -4.17 -9.05
N TRP A 5 -18.72 -4.81 -10.03
CA TRP A 5 -17.29 -4.61 -10.30
C TRP A 5 -17.02 -3.22 -10.88
N GLU A 6 -17.91 -2.70 -11.72
CA GLU A 6 -17.82 -1.32 -12.21
C GLU A 6 -17.89 -0.31 -11.06
N ARG A 7 -18.86 -0.47 -10.16
CA ARG A 7 -18.98 0.39 -8.97
C ARG A 7 -17.79 0.25 -8.03
N ALA A 8 -17.27 -0.96 -7.86
CA ALA A 8 -16.06 -1.21 -7.09
C ALA A 8 -14.86 -0.50 -7.72
N LEU A 9 -14.69 -0.57 -9.03
CA LEU A 9 -13.62 0.13 -9.75
C LEU A 9 -13.71 1.65 -9.62
N THR A 10 -14.92 2.21 -9.72
CA THR A 10 -15.15 3.63 -9.44
C THR A 10 -14.71 4.00 -8.03
N PHE A 11 -15.06 3.19 -7.02
CA PHE A 11 -14.61 3.41 -5.64
C PHE A 11 -13.08 3.32 -5.51
N LEU A 12 -12.44 2.29 -6.07
CA LEU A 12 -11.00 2.09 -6.00
C LEU A 12 -10.24 3.27 -6.63
N LYS A 13 -10.68 3.74 -7.81
CA LYS A 13 -10.12 4.91 -8.49
C LYS A 13 -10.13 6.17 -7.64
N ARG A 14 -11.21 6.39 -6.88
CA ARG A 14 -11.36 7.53 -5.96
C ARG A 14 -10.45 7.46 -4.73
N ASN A 15 -10.01 6.25 -4.35
CA ASN A 15 -9.05 6.04 -3.26
C ASN A 15 -7.59 6.06 -3.72
N GLN A 16 -7.34 6.09 -5.04
CA GLN A 16 -6.00 6.27 -5.57
C GLN A 16 -5.62 7.74 -5.54
N ASN A 17 -4.40 8.02 -5.07
CA ASN A 17 -3.85 9.36 -4.94
C ASN A 17 -3.30 9.86 -6.29
N ALA A 18 -4.17 9.90 -7.30
CA ALA A 18 -3.86 10.32 -8.66
C ALA A 18 -5.15 10.82 -9.33
N GLY A 19 -5.23 12.11 -9.64
CA GLY A 19 -6.45 12.71 -10.20
C GLY A 19 -6.80 12.18 -11.59
N GLU A 20 -5.82 11.70 -12.35
CA GLU A 20 -6.00 11.18 -13.70
C GLU A 20 -6.78 9.87 -13.80
N VAL A 21 -6.99 9.16 -12.68
CA VAL A 21 -7.82 7.96 -12.65
C VAL A 21 -9.21 8.22 -12.10
N GLN A 22 -9.45 9.39 -11.51
CA GLN A 22 -10.71 9.76 -10.89
C GLN A 22 -11.68 10.31 -11.92
N ASP A 23 -12.98 10.17 -11.65
CA ASP A 23 -14.02 10.73 -12.52
C ASP A 23 -13.94 12.25 -12.54
N GLU A 24 -14.17 12.86 -13.70
CA GLU A 24 -14.19 14.31 -13.84
C GLU A 24 -15.24 14.94 -12.91
N GLY A 25 -14.83 15.97 -12.17
CA GLY A 25 -15.71 16.69 -11.24
C GLY A 25 -16.00 15.96 -9.92
N TRP A 26 -15.45 14.75 -9.70
CA TRP A 26 -15.55 14.09 -8.40
C TRP A 26 -14.90 14.93 -7.29
N GLN A 27 -15.55 14.99 -6.14
CA GLN A 27 -15.09 15.71 -4.96
C GLN A 27 -15.35 14.85 -3.72
N ALA A 28 -14.41 14.91 -2.78
CA ALA A 28 -14.56 14.37 -1.44
C ALA A 28 -14.19 15.43 -0.41
N THR A 29 -14.66 15.23 0.82
CA THR A 29 -14.37 16.11 1.95
C THR A 29 -13.95 15.27 3.15
N ASP A 30 -13.01 15.78 3.95
CA ASP A 30 -12.72 15.15 5.24
C ASP A 30 -13.83 15.40 6.27
N SER A 31 -13.69 14.87 7.47
CA SER A 31 -14.66 15.05 8.56
C SER A 31 -14.85 16.50 9.03
N LYS A 32 -13.95 17.41 8.63
CA LYS A 32 -14.04 18.84 8.90
C LYS A 32 -14.66 19.61 7.73
N GLY A 33 -15.11 18.94 6.68
CA GLY A 33 -15.69 19.55 5.49
C GLY A 33 -14.66 20.18 4.56
N ARG A 34 -13.36 19.91 4.74
CA ARG A 34 -12.31 20.43 3.87
C ARG A 34 -12.23 19.56 2.62
N LYS A 35 -12.10 20.18 1.45
CA LYS A 35 -11.99 19.45 0.18
C LYS A 35 -10.70 18.63 0.15
N ILE A 36 -10.82 17.37 -0.25
CA ILE A 36 -9.70 16.46 -0.46
C ILE A 36 -9.24 16.59 -1.91
N LYS A 37 -7.94 16.76 -2.11
CA LYS A 37 -7.30 16.73 -3.43
C LYS A 37 -6.40 15.50 -3.57
N PRO A 38 -6.35 14.88 -4.76
CA PRO A 38 -5.32 13.91 -5.05
C PRO A 38 -3.94 14.59 -5.10
N ALA A 39 -2.90 13.82 -4.84
CA ALA A 39 -1.52 14.23 -4.95
C ALA A 39 -1.18 14.64 -6.39
N GLY A 40 -0.47 15.76 -6.54
CA GLY A 40 0.07 16.20 -7.84
C GLY A 40 1.21 15.29 -8.31
N LYS A 41 1.50 15.28 -9.62
CA LYS A 41 2.47 14.36 -10.24
C LYS A 41 3.88 14.41 -9.66
N ASP A 42 4.29 15.56 -9.14
CA ASP A 42 5.62 15.76 -8.51
C ASP A 42 5.64 15.38 -7.01
N SER A 43 4.51 14.95 -6.46
CA SER A 43 4.40 14.53 -5.06
C SER A 43 4.95 13.11 -4.84
N PRO A 44 5.63 12.84 -3.72
CA PRO A 44 6.00 11.47 -3.34
C PRO A 44 4.78 10.56 -3.11
N ASP A 45 3.59 11.13 -2.92
CA ASP A 45 2.35 10.38 -2.71
C ASP A 45 1.63 9.98 -4.02
N HIS A 46 2.03 10.55 -5.16
CA HIS A 46 1.36 10.35 -6.45
C HIS A 46 1.33 8.90 -6.90
N GLY A 47 0.14 8.42 -7.24
CA GLY A 47 -0.11 7.06 -7.72
C GLY A 47 -0.31 6.01 -6.63
N GLY A 48 0.05 6.32 -5.38
CA GLY A 48 -0.21 5.46 -4.22
C GLY A 48 -1.68 5.48 -3.78
N ALA A 49 -1.98 4.91 -2.62
CA ALA A 49 -3.34 4.88 -2.07
C ALA A 49 -3.38 5.28 -0.60
N THR A 50 -4.55 5.76 -0.18
CA THR A 50 -4.85 6.21 1.17
C THR A 50 -5.80 5.22 1.85
N TYR A 51 -5.90 5.26 3.18
CA TYR A 51 -6.83 4.39 3.93
C TYR A 51 -8.26 4.92 3.94
N ALA A 52 -8.39 6.22 4.23
CA ALA A 52 -9.68 6.87 4.38
C ALA A 52 -9.55 8.38 4.16
N GLU A 53 -10.72 9.02 3.99
CA GLU A 53 -10.95 10.47 4.05
C GLU A 53 -10.65 11.05 5.45
N GLU A 54 -10.37 10.19 6.42
CA GLU A 54 -9.82 10.48 7.74
C GLU A 54 -8.62 9.55 7.96
N SER A 55 -7.43 9.94 7.51
CA SER A 55 -6.25 9.10 7.76
C SER A 55 -5.69 9.35 9.16
N SER A 56 -5.52 8.28 9.94
CA SER A 56 -4.71 8.27 11.16
C SER A 56 -3.20 8.39 10.88
N ASP A 57 -2.83 8.29 9.60
CA ASP A 57 -1.45 8.20 9.12
C ASP A 57 -0.91 9.54 8.60
N GLY A 58 -1.79 10.56 8.54
CA GLY A 58 -1.47 11.96 8.28
C GLY A 58 -2.04 12.54 6.98
N MET A 59 -2.01 13.86 6.91
CA MET A 59 -2.32 14.67 5.73
C MET A 59 -1.40 15.88 5.63
N GLN A 60 -1.34 16.47 4.45
CA GLN A 60 -0.84 17.82 4.22
C GLN A 60 -2.02 18.78 4.03
N GLU A 61 -1.97 19.94 4.68
CA GLU A 61 -2.83 21.08 4.35
C GLU A 61 -2.17 21.90 3.25
N ASN A 62 -2.92 22.18 2.20
CA ASN A 62 -2.46 22.94 1.04
C ASN A 62 -2.73 24.44 1.26
N GLU A 63 -2.00 25.30 0.56
CA GLU A 63 -2.12 26.76 0.69
C GLU A 63 -3.52 27.29 0.35
N ASP A 64 -4.28 26.56 -0.49
CA ASP A 64 -5.65 26.89 -0.88
C ASP A 64 -6.72 26.37 0.10
N GLY A 65 -6.31 25.83 1.25
CA GLY A 65 -7.20 25.30 2.29
C GLY A 65 -7.73 23.89 2.02
N THR A 66 -7.33 23.24 0.92
CA THR A 66 -7.62 21.81 0.69
C THR A 66 -6.64 20.90 1.44
N VAL A 67 -6.94 19.60 1.49
CA VAL A 67 -6.07 18.61 2.11
C VAL A 67 -5.70 17.49 1.14
N THR A 68 -4.48 16.96 1.29
CA THR A 68 -3.99 15.79 0.56
C THR A 68 -3.56 14.74 1.57
N PHE A 69 -4.15 13.54 1.54
CA PHE A 69 -3.75 12.45 2.43
C PHE A 69 -2.49 11.75 1.92
N PHE A 70 -1.65 11.29 2.85
CA PHE A 70 -0.42 10.59 2.47
C PHE A 70 -0.70 9.17 1.97
N SER A 71 -0.02 8.80 0.90
CA SER A 71 -0.02 7.43 0.39
C SER A 71 0.93 6.58 1.22
N TYR A 72 0.59 5.31 1.45
CA TYR A 72 1.48 4.39 2.16
C TYR A 72 1.34 2.94 1.69
N GLY A 73 2.39 2.16 1.95
CA GLY A 73 2.65 0.88 1.30
C GLY A 73 1.51 -0.12 1.40
N THR A 74 0.97 -0.30 2.60
CA THR A 74 -0.12 -1.26 2.85
C THR A 74 -1.33 -0.98 1.97
N MET A 75 -1.76 0.28 1.90
CA MET A 75 -2.94 0.65 1.11
C MET A 75 -2.65 0.63 -0.39
N THR A 76 -1.45 1.05 -0.81
CA THR A 76 -1.08 0.95 -2.22
C THR A 76 -1.05 -0.50 -2.71
N TYR A 77 -0.49 -1.44 -1.94
CA TYR A 77 -0.54 -2.87 -2.28
C TYR A 77 -1.98 -3.40 -2.30
N ASN A 78 -2.80 -3.06 -1.29
CA ASN A 78 -4.20 -3.50 -1.27
C ASN A 78 -5.02 -2.96 -2.43
N LEU A 79 -4.84 -1.68 -2.81
CA LEU A 79 -5.47 -1.08 -3.98
C LEU A 79 -5.05 -1.81 -5.26
N LEU A 80 -3.75 -2.00 -5.47
CA LEU A 80 -3.23 -2.70 -6.65
C LEU A 80 -3.81 -4.11 -6.74
N ARG A 81 -3.81 -4.87 -5.64
CA ARG A 81 -4.43 -6.21 -5.60
C ARG A 81 -5.92 -6.16 -5.93
N ALA A 82 -6.64 -5.17 -5.42
CA ALA A 82 -8.06 -5.01 -5.71
C ALA A 82 -8.33 -4.69 -7.19
N TYR A 83 -7.50 -3.87 -7.83
CA TYR A 83 -7.58 -3.64 -9.27
C TYR A 83 -7.38 -4.93 -10.08
N LEU A 84 -6.36 -5.72 -9.74
CA LEU A 84 -6.10 -6.99 -10.41
C LEU A 84 -7.28 -7.97 -10.24
N PHE A 85 -7.85 -8.07 -9.02
CA PHE A 85 -9.05 -8.88 -8.80
C PHE A 85 -10.29 -8.37 -9.55
N ALA A 86 -10.41 -7.05 -9.73
CA ALA A 86 -11.48 -6.43 -10.49
C ALA A 86 -11.26 -6.51 -12.01
N GLY A 87 -10.20 -7.17 -12.47
CA GLY A 87 -9.95 -7.48 -13.88
C GLY A 87 -9.16 -6.43 -14.65
N LEU A 88 -8.52 -5.46 -13.98
CA LEU A 88 -7.60 -4.55 -14.65
C LEU A 88 -6.30 -5.28 -14.99
N ASP A 89 -5.78 -5.00 -16.18
CA ASP A 89 -4.48 -5.48 -16.63
C ASP A 89 -3.34 -4.59 -16.11
N LYS A 90 -2.11 -5.05 -16.34
CA LYS A 90 -0.88 -4.32 -15.97
C LYS A 90 -0.71 -2.99 -16.72
N ASP A 91 -1.39 -2.83 -17.85
CA ASP A 91 -1.25 -1.68 -18.72
C ASP A 91 -2.19 -0.53 -18.36
N SER A 92 -3.23 -0.83 -17.58
CA SER A 92 -4.19 0.11 -17.03
C SER A 92 -3.50 1.21 -16.23
N VAL A 93 -3.90 2.46 -16.47
CA VAL A 93 -3.27 3.66 -15.87
C VAL A 93 -3.18 3.54 -14.34
N GLY A 94 -4.26 3.13 -13.67
CA GLY A 94 -4.27 2.97 -12.21
C GLY A 94 -3.30 1.90 -11.70
N VAL A 95 -3.14 0.80 -12.43
CA VAL A 95 -2.18 -0.27 -12.10
C VAL A 95 -0.75 0.25 -12.27
N LYS A 96 -0.42 0.89 -13.40
CA LYS A 96 0.91 1.48 -13.64
C LYS A 96 1.29 2.52 -12.58
N LEU A 97 0.35 3.37 -12.18
CA LEU A 97 0.59 4.39 -11.17
C LEU A 97 0.85 3.79 -9.78
N ALA A 98 0.08 2.77 -9.37
CA ALA A 98 0.28 2.09 -8.10
C ALA A 98 1.61 1.31 -8.08
N THR A 99 1.93 0.59 -9.17
CA THR A 99 3.22 -0.10 -9.32
C THR A 99 4.39 0.88 -9.31
N GLY A 100 4.26 2.02 -10.00
CA GLY A 100 5.29 3.07 -9.98
C GLY A 100 5.51 3.66 -8.59
N TRP A 101 4.45 3.86 -7.81
CA TRP A 101 4.57 4.28 -6.42
C TRP A 101 5.30 3.23 -5.58
N ILE A 102 4.95 1.94 -5.74
CA ILE A 102 5.61 0.82 -5.06
C ILE A 102 7.11 0.78 -5.41
N GLN A 103 7.46 0.90 -6.68
CA GLN A 103 8.85 0.88 -7.15
C GLN A 103 9.70 2.00 -6.53
N ARG A 104 9.16 3.21 -6.40
CA ARG A 104 9.85 4.35 -5.76
C ARG A 104 9.98 4.22 -4.24
N ASN A 105 9.11 3.44 -3.61
CA ASN A 105 8.98 3.34 -2.16
C ASN A 105 9.27 1.94 -1.63
N TYR A 106 9.90 1.09 -2.44
CA TYR A 106 10.09 -0.32 -2.11
C TYR A 106 10.96 -0.47 -0.86
N THR A 107 10.47 -1.24 0.11
CA THR A 107 11.23 -1.64 1.29
C THR A 107 10.50 -2.74 2.05
N VAL A 108 11.24 -3.56 2.80
CA VAL A 108 10.70 -4.53 3.76
C VAL A 108 11.03 -4.16 5.21
N GLU A 109 11.74 -3.06 5.46
CA GLU A 109 12.19 -2.67 6.80
C GLU A 109 11.15 -1.87 7.59
N ARG A 110 10.17 -1.27 6.90
CA ARG A 110 9.09 -0.46 7.47
C ARG A 110 7.88 -0.43 6.53
N VAL A 111 6.76 0.10 7.00
CA VAL A 111 5.66 0.50 6.11
C VAL A 111 6.03 1.84 5.43
N PRO A 112 6.30 1.86 4.12
CA PRO A 112 6.72 3.09 3.45
C PRO A 112 5.56 4.09 3.35
N GLY A 113 5.89 5.38 3.34
CA GLY A 113 4.90 6.46 3.25
C GLY A 113 4.40 6.98 4.60
N LEU A 114 4.64 6.27 5.71
CA LEU A 114 4.40 6.85 7.04
C LEU A 114 5.44 7.95 7.33
N ARG A 115 5.02 9.07 7.93
CA ARG A 115 5.87 10.27 8.08
C ARG A 115 6.62 10.37 9.41
N ASN A 116 6.13 9.73 10.47
CA ASN A 116 6.82 9.71 11.75
C ASN A 116 7.50 8.35 11.97
N GLU A 117 8.73 8.36 12.44
CA GLU A 117 9.51 7.14 12.70
C GLU A 117 8.80 6.18 13.67
N LYS A 118 8.16 6.72 14.72
CA LYS A 118 7.35 5.93 15.67
C LYS A 118 6.20 5.14 15.03
N ASP A 119 5.81 5.52 13.82
CA ASP A 119 4.68 4.92 13.10
C ASP A 119 5.15 3.86 12.10
N TYR A 120 6.44 3.77 11.78
CA TYR A 120 7.00 2.90 10.71
C TYR A 120 6.65 1.42 10.84
N GLU A 121 6.41 0.94 12.06
CA GLU A 121 6.05 -0.45 12.34
C GLU A 121 4.54 -0.67 12.48
N LYS A 122 3.69 0.35 12.35
CA LYS A 122 2.24 0.16 12.48
C LYS A 122 1.71 -0.75 11.37
N GLY A 123 1.19 -1.93 11.75
CA GLY A 123 0.61 -2.86 10.78
C GLY A 123 1.65 -3.54 9.88
N LEU A 124 2.90 -3.68 10.34
CA LEU A 124 4.02 -4.18 9.55
C LEU A 124 3.82 -5.62 9.06
N TYR A 125 3.20 -6.48 9.86
CA TYR A 125 2.94 -7.86 9.43
C TYR A 125 1.81 -7.94 8.41
N TYR A 126 0.76 -7.12 8.59
CA TYR A 126 -0.30 -6.97 7.60
C TYR A 126 0.23 -6.36 6.29
N TYR A 127 1.19 -5.45 6.37
CA TYR A 127 1.94 -4.93 5.21
C TYR A 127 2.67 -6.05 4.48
N TYR A 128 3.44 -6.90 5.17
CA TYR A 128 4.13 -8.05 4.55
C TYR A 128 3.17 -9.01 3.85
N MET A 129 2.06 -9.35 4.50
CA MET A 129 1.02 -10.18 3.89
C MET A 129 0.45 -9.52 2.63
N SER A 130 0.17 -8.21 2.69
CA SER A 130 -0.41 -7.46 1.58
C SER A 130 0.57 -7.36 0.41
N MET A 131 1.84 -7.05 0.69
CA MET A 131 2.93 -7.05 -0.28
C MET A 131 3.07 -8.41 -0.97
N GLY A 132 3.24 -9.50 -0.21
CA GLY A 132 3.44 -10.84 -0.75
C GLY A 132 2.29 -11.28 -1.65
N LYS A 133 1.04 -11.15 -1.19
CA LYS A 133 -0.15 -11.48 -1.99
C LYS A 133 -0.23 -10.67 -3.29
N THR A 134 0.08 -9.38 -3.22
CA THR A 134 -0.07 -8.48 -4.35
C THR A 134 1.00 -8.74 -5.40
N LEU A 135 2.26 -8.86 -4.99
CA LEU A 135 3.36 -9.10 -5.93
C LEU A 135 3.29 -10.49 -6.56
N ASN A 136 2.84 -11.50 -5.80
CA ASN A 136 2.57 -12.81 -6.36
C ASN A 136 1.47 -12.77 -7.42
N LEU A 137 0.36 -12.07 -7.15
CA LEU A 137 -0.74 -11.89 -8.12
C LEU A 137 -0.33 -11.05 -9.34
N LEU A 138 0.48 -10.01 -9.13
CA LEU A 138 1.03 -9.20 -10.21
C LEU A 138 1.97 -10.03 -11.09
N GLY A 139 2.64 -11.05 -10.53
CA GLY A 139 3.49 -11.96 -11.30
C GLY A 139 4.81 -11.31 -11.75
N GLU A 140 5.27 -10.28 -11.03
CA GLU A 140 6.63 -9.74 -11.23
C GLU A 140 7.62 -10.53 -10.38
N ASP A 141 8.76 -10.87 -10.96
CA ASP A 141 9.83 -11.55 -10.22
C ASP A 141 10.73 -10.58 -9.44
N THR A 142 10.84 -9.34 -9.93
CA THR A 142 11.69 -8.31 -9.33
C THR A 142 10.98 -6.96 -9.28
N ILE A 143 11.26 -6.18 -8.24
CA ILE A 143 10.88 -4.76 -8.19
C ILE A 143 12.13 -3.93 -8.48
N GLU A 144 12.06 -3.03 -9.46
CA GLU A 144 13.16 -2.15 -9.83
C GLU A 144 12.92 -0.74 -9.28
N GLU A 145 13.87 -0.24 -8.49
CA GLU A 145 13.89 1.15 -8.03
C GLU A 145 14.30 2.08 -9.18
N PRO A 146 13.44 3.01 -9.63
CA PRO A 146 13.70 3.78 -10.85
C PRO A 146 14.86 4.78 -10.70
N GLU A 147 15.13 5.28 -9.50
CA GLU A 147 16.20 6.26 -9.27
C GLU A 147 17.59 5.63 -9.30
N ARG A 148 17.72 4.38 -8.84
CA ARG A 148 19.01 3.68 -8.68
C ARG A 148 19.21 2.55 -9.67
N GLY A 149 18.15 2.08 -10.33
CA GLY A 149 18.15 0.86 -11.14
C GLY A 149 18.36 -0.41 -10.30
N LEU A 150 18.20 -0.33 -8.98
CA LEU A 150 18.40 -1.47 -8.09
C LEU A 150 17.22 -2.44 -8.25
N LYS A 151 17.55 -3.72 -8.48
CA LYS A 151 16.56 -4.79 -8.61
C LYS A 151 16.47 -5.58 -7.32
N HIS A 152 15.26 -5.67 -6.81
CA HIS A 152 14.93 -6.39 -5.59
C HIS A 152 14.24 -7.71 -5.94
N ASP A 153 14.84 -8.82 -5.49
CA ASP A 153 14.11 -10.08 -5.38
C ASP A 153 13.23 -10.00 -4.13
N TRP A 154 11.98 -9.58 -4.35
CA TRP A 154 11.06 -9.32 -3.25
C TRP A 154 10.71 -10.55 -2.44
N ARG A 155 10.86 -11.74 -3.02
CA ARG A 155 10.63 -13.02 -2.32
C ARG A 155 11.78 -13.25 -1.34
N SER A 156 13.02 -13.10 -1.82
CA SER A 156 14.22 -13.22 -0.98
C SER A 156 14.23 -12.17 0.14
N ASP A 157 13.86 -10.93 -0.18
CA ASP A 157 13.81 -9.84 0.81
C ASP A 157 12.78 -10.13 1.92
N LEU A 158 11.55 -10.54 1.56
CA LEU A 158 10.52 -10.91 2.53
C LEU A 158 10.92 -12.11 3.39
N VAL A 159 11.51 -13.16 2.79
CA VAL A 159 11.99 -14.33 3.53
C VAL A 159 13.08 -13.93 4.53
N THR A 160 14.01 -13.07 4.10
CA THR A 160 15.13 -12.61 4.92
C THR A 160 14.64 -11.81 6.13
N VAL A 161 13.75 -10.83 5.92
CA VAL A 161 13.25 -10.01 7.03
C VAL A 161 12.38 -10.83 7.98
N LEU A 162 11.52 -11.72 7.48
CA LEU A 162 10.68 -12.55 8.32
C LEU A 162 11.51 -13.55 9.13
N LYS A 163 12.54 -14.15 8.54
CA LYS A 163 13.48 -15.01 9.29
C LYS A 163 14.18 -14.26 10.42
N LYS A 164 14.60 -13.02 10.18
CA LYS A 164 15.23 -12.16 11.19
C LYS A 164 14.30 -11.85 12.36
N HIS A 165 13.00 -11.70 12.11
CA HIS A 165 12.00 -11.35 13.12
C HIS A 165 11.31 -12.55 13.79
N GLN A 166 11.58 -13.78 13.33
CA GLN A 166 10.99 -14.98 13.93
C GLN A 166 11.58 -15.21 15.33
N LYS A 167 10.72 -15.45 16.31
CA LYS A 167 11.13 -15.81 17.67
C LYS A 167 11.57 -17.27 17.76
N GLU A 168 12.23 -17.62 18.86
CA GLU A 168 12.69 -18.99 19.12
C GLU A 168 11.55 -20.02 19.15
N ASP A 169 10.35 -19.62 19.58
CA ASP A 169 9.14 -20.46 19.58
C ASP A 169 8.48 -20.58 18.20
N GLY A 170 9.06 -19.95 17.17
CA GLY A 170 8.57 -19.94 15.80
C GLY A 170 7.51 -18.88 15.51
N SER A 171 7.04 -18.13 16.51
CA SER A 171 6.04 -17.08 16.33
C SER A 171 6.64 -15.75 15.86
N TRP A 172 5.77 -14.89 15.36
CA TRP A 172 6.06 -13.48 15.10
C TRP A 172 5.21 -12.58 15.98
N LEU A 173 5.73 -11.40 16.32
CA LEU A 173 5.05 -10.38 17.10
C LEU A 173 5.55 -9.01 16.69
N ASN A 174 4.66 -8.01 16.67
CA ASN A 174 5.07 -6.62 16.54
C ASN A 174 5.17 -5.97 17.93
N SER A 175 6.26 -5.25 18.18
CA SER A 175 6.39 -4.38 19.36
C SER A 175 5.35 -3.25 19.35
N ASN A 176 4.97 -2.79 18.16
CA ASN A 176 3.91 -1.83 17.97
C ASN A 176 2.53 -2.51 18.03
N SER A 177 1.67 -2.07 18.96
CA SER A 177 0.35 -2.68 19.18
C SER A 177 -0.75 -2.17 18.25
N ALA A 178 -0.45 -1.21 17.36
CA ALA A 178 -1.42 -0.72 16.38
C ALA A 178 -1.97 -1.88 15.55
N TYR A 179 -3.27 -1.80 15.22
CA TYR A 179 -3.96 -2.80 14.42
C TYR A 179 -3.88 -4.24 14.99
N GLN A 180 -3.80 -4.36 16.32
CA GLN A 180 -3.75 -5.62 17.07
C GLN A 180 -2.50 -6.47 16.80
N GLU A 181 -1.42 -5.88 16.27
CA GLU A 181 -0.18 -6.63 15.99
C GLU A 181 0.66 -6.95 17.24
N ASN A 182 0.17 -6.61 18.44
CA ASN A 182 0.66 -7.19 19.69
C ASN A 182 0.07 -8.60 19.97
N SER A 183 -0.70 -9.17 19.03
CA SER A 183 -1.13 -10.57 19.08
C SER A 183 -0.16 -11.46 18.29
N PRO A 184 0.53 -12.43 18.95
CA PRO A 184 1.42 -13.33 18.25
C PRO A 184 0.66 -14.28 17.31
N VAL A 185 -0.60 -14.62 17.62
CA VAL A 185 -1.45 -15.42 16.73
C VAL A 185 -1.69 -14.70 15.42
N LEU A 186 -2.01 -13.40 15.49
CA LEU A 186 -2.31 -12.59 14.31
C LEU A 186 -1.06 -12.38 13.45
N CYS A 187 0.05 -11.94 14.06
CA CYS A 187 1.30 -11.68 13.34
C CYS A 187 1.87 -12.96 12.71
N THR A 188 1.78 -14.09 13.42
CA THR A 188 2.22 -15.39 12.87
C THR A 188 1.37 -15.78 11.65
N ALA A 189 0.05 -15.60 11.70
CA ALA A 189 -0.81 -15.88 10.55
C ALA A 189 -0.46 -15.00 9.34
N TYR A 190 -0.20 -13.71 9.54
CA TYR A 190 0.23 -12.80 8.48
C TYR A 190 1.62 -13.14 7.93
N ALA A 191 2.59 -13.47 8.78
CA ALA A 191 3.94 -13.88 8.38
C ALA A 191 3.93 -15.15 7.53
N LEU A 192 3.19 -16.19 7.98
CA LEU A 192 3.07 -17.44 7.23
C LEU A 192 2.37 -17.23 5.88
N GLU A 193 1.36 -16.37 5.83
CA GLU A 193 0.69 -16.01 4.59
C GLU A 193 1.61 -15.24 3.63
N ALA A 194 2.44 -14.33 4.15
CA ALA A 194 3.47 -13.66 3.34
C ALA A 194 4.47 -14.69 2.77
N LEU A 195 5.00 -15.59 3.60
CA LEU A 195 5.92 -16.67 3.18
C LEU A 195 5.29 -17.62 2.16
N ARG A 196 4.00 -17.94 2.29
CA ARG A 196 3.30 -18.76 1.28
C ARG A 196 3.37 -18.13 -0.10
N ASN A 197 3.26 -16.81 -0.18
CA ASN A 197 3.28 -16.09 -1.45
C ASN A 197 4.71 -15.86 -1.99
N THR A 198 5.76 -16.24 -1.25
CA THR A 198 7.14 -16.23 -1.77
C THR A 198 7.55 -17.54 -2.44
N GLN A 199 6.69 -18.55 -2.45
CA GLN A 199 6.92 -19.80 -3.18
C GLN A 199 6.55 -19.63 -4.67
N LYS A 200 7.32 -20.26 -5.57
CA LYS A 200 7.01 -20.36 -6.99
C LYS A 200 6.31 -21.67 -7.30
#